data_AF-A0A9P7J9S7-F1
#
_entry.id   AF-A0A9P7J9S7-F1
#
_cell.length_a   1.000
_cell.length_b   1.000
_cell.length_c   1.000
_cell.angle_alpha   90.00
_cell.angle_beta   90.00
_cell.angle_gamma   90.00
#
_symmetry.space_group_name_H-M   'P 1'
#
loop_
_entity.id
_entity.type
_entity.pdbx_description
1 polymer ?
#
loop_
_entity_poly.entity_id
_entity_poly.type
_entity_poly.pdbx_seq_one_letter_code
_entity_poly.pdbx_strand_id
1 'polypeptide(L)'
;MTLVSYDPSWWPSIYSYRISSYFVVAGSAGVMYDWVLTFGQEVELVWRQPWSLFTVLYLSVRYLGISYAVINMLSTCVSSYTLRFFILAICSLGSNDLNDRCRVSGILGHIVGLINDCHSCFILNFAENWIGVVIYGALGVILIARLHAMYQRSRKVLIFLIVILLAVNIFDGVVVAISVRKNSWEELILSGTSQCTVGFDDLFLHSMTWIFTAIWEVLALIFAVWVAVKHFYELRQHSARGLIKDTFTVLMKTHMVYFTSVVIVSCFDLGYFFSTMSADTTALGTQIYFGLLDIFQLVRMFVLGPRLILGVREYKAKLVAGSHVVTGMTSIAFEERVHVSTSSSV
;
A
#
# COMPACT_ATOMS: atom_id res chain seq x y z
N MET A 1 26.84 -19.61 12.05
CA MET A 1 28.29 -19.31 12.13
C MET A 1 28.48 -17.90 11.56
N THR A 2 29.29 -17.03 12.17
CA THR A 2 29.56 -15.69 11.63
C THR A 2 30.65 -15.80 10.57
N LEU A 3 30.36 -15.48 9.31
CA LEU A 3 31.33 -15.52 8.23
C LEU A 3 31.74 -14.09 7.89
N VAL A 4 33.00 -13.76 8.17
CA VAL A 4 33.56 -12.42 7.94
C VAL A 4 34.37 -12.45 6.64
N SER A 5 33.98 -11.66 5.65
CA SER A 5 34.67 -11.56 4.36
C SER A 5 35.08 -10.12 4.06
N TYR A 6 36.35 -9.94 3.69
CA TYR A 6 36.94 -8.65 3.27
C TYR A 6 37.28 -8.62 1.77
N ASP A 7 36.80 -9.59 1.00
CA ASP A 7 37.11 -9.71 -0.42
C ASP A 7 36.45 -8.58 -1.25
N PRO A 8 37.21 -7.82 -2.06
CA PRO A 8 36.67 -6.81 -2.97
C PRO A 8 35.61 -7.32 -3.96
N SER A 9 35.55 -8.64 -4.20
CA SER A 9 34.52 -9.26 -5.04
C SER A 9 33.08 -8.97 -4.58
N TRP A 10 32.90 -8.60 -3.31
CA TRP A 10 31.61 -8.26 -2.72
C TRP A 10 31.17 -6.80 -2.92
N TRP A 11 32.02 -5.92 -3.42
CA TRP A 11 31.70 -4.49 -3.61
C TRP A 11 30.46 -4.22 -4.47
N PRO A 12 30.20 -4.96 -5.58
CA PRO A 12 28.98 -4.77 -6.37
C PRO A 12 27.70 -5.02 -5.56
N SER A 13 27.70 -6.03 -4.69
CA SER A 13 26.56 -6.36 -3.82
C SER A 13 26.34 -5.26 -2.79
N ILE A 14 27.42 -4.78 -2.14
CA ILE A 14 27.36 -3.65 -1.18
C ILE A 14 26.79 -2.39 -1.87
N TYR A 15 27.24 -2.10 -3.09
CA TYR A 15 26.75 -0.95 -3.86
C TYR A 15 25.25 -1.09 -4.20
N SER A 16 24.80 -2.29 -4.59
CA SER A 16 23.40 -2.60 -4.85
C SER A 16 22.50 -2.31 -3.64
N TYR A 17 22.88 -2.80 -2.45
CA TYR A 17 22.16 -2.53 -1.20
C TYR A 17 22.10 -1.05 -0.87
N ARG A 18 23.20 -0.30 -1.08
CA ARG A 18 23.20 1.15 -0.86
C ARG A 18 22.23 1.86 -1.79
N ILE A 19 22.18 1.49 -3.07
CA ILE A 19 21.23 2.08 -4.02
C ILE A 19 19.78 1.81 -3.57
N SER A 20 19.43 0.55 -3.30
CA SER A 20 18.08 0.20 -2.83
C SER A 20 17.69 1.00 -1.58
N SER A 21 18.62 1.16 -0.62
CA SER A 21 18.34 1.94 0.60
C SER A 21 17.91 3.39 0.33
N TYR A 22 18.45 4.05 -0.70
CA TYR A 22 18.02 5.39 -1.07
C TYR A 22 16.59 5.42 -1.62
N PHE A 23 16.21 4.42 -2.42
CA PHE A 23 14.84 4.31 -2.93
C PHE A 23 13.83 4.01 -1.82
N VAL A 24 14.18 3.13 -0.87
CA VAL A 24 13.34 2.83 0.30
C VAL A 24 13.13 4.07 1.16
N VAL A 25 14.18 4.84 1.41
CA VAL A 25 14.08 6.11 2.16
C VAL A 25 13.21 7.12 1.40
N ALA A 26 13.40 7.27 0.08
CA ALA A 26 12.60 8.17 -0.74
C ALA A 26 11.11 7.77 -0.78
N GLY A 27 10.83 6.48 -0.94
CA GLY A 27 9.47 5.93 -0.91
C GLY A 27 8.79 6.12 0.45
N SER A 28 9.52 5.84 1.54
CA SER A 28 9.04 6.03 2.91
C SER A 28 8.74 7.50 3.21
N ALA A 29 9.61 8.42 2.78
CA ALA A 29 9.37 9.85 2.89
C ALA A 29 8.09 10.28 2.12
N GLY A 30 7.89 9.72 0.92
CA GLY A 30 6.67 9.94 0.14
C GLY A 30 5.39 9.45 0.85
N VAL A 31 5.45 8.29 1.49
CA VAL A 31 4.34 7.73 2.28
C VAL A 31 4.02 8.62 3.49
N MET A 32 5.05 9.05 4.22
CA MET A 32 4.87 9.95 5.37
C MET A 32 4.29 11.28 4.94
N TYR A 33 4.74 11.83 3.81
CA TYR A 33 4.20 13.07 3.25
C TYR A 33 2.72 12.93 2.86
N ASP A 34 2.34 11.84 2.18
CA ASP A 34 0.93 11.56 1.86
C ASP A 34 0.07 11.42 3.12
N TRP A 35 0.58 10.72 4.14
CA TRP A 35 -0.10 10.55 5.41
C TRP A 35 -0.39 11.90 6.08
N VAL A 36 0.61 12.78 6.20
CA VAL A 36 0.46 14.11 6.80
C VAL A 36 -0.61 14.93 6.06
N LEU A 37 -0.61 14.90 4.72
CA LEU A 37 -1.59 15.65 3.92
C LEU A 37 -3.02 15.13 4.09
N THR A 38 -3.19 13.82 4.24
CA THR A 38 -4.51 13.18 4.27
C THR A 38 -5.06 13.03 5.70
N PHE A 39 -4.23 13.24 6.73
CA PHE A 39 -4.62 13.10 8.14
C PHE A 39 -5.79 14.01 8.54
N GLY A 40 -5.80 15.28 8.09
CA GLY A 40 -6.88 16.21 8.41
C GLY A 40 -8.25 15.72 7.93
N GLN A 41 -8.31 15.23 6.69
CA GLN A 41 -9.52 14.63 6.12
C GLN A 41 -9.91 13.33 6.82
N GLU A 42 -8.93 12.54 7.25
CA GLU A 42 -9.15 11.27 7.95
C GLU A 42 -9.86 11.49 9.29
N VAL A 43 -9.44 12.48 10.07
CA VAL A 43 -10.08 12.83 11.35
C VAL A 43 -11.55 13.16 11.17
N GLU A 44 -11.89 13.93 10.13
CA GLU A 44 -13.28 14.34 9.88
C GLU A 44 -14.15 13.23 9.27
N LEU A 45 -13.62 12.46 8.31
CA LEU A 45 -14.40 11.50 7.53
C LEU A 45 -14.39 10.07 8.09
N VAL A 46 -13.39 9.74 8.91
CA VAL A 46 -13.18 8.39 9.43
C VAL A 46 -13.38 8.35 10.94
N TRP A 47 -12.68 9.22 11.69
CA TRP A 47 -12.70 9.18 13.15
C TRP A 47 -13.99 9.73 13.76
N ARG A 48 -14.62 10.73 13.14
CA ARG A 48 -15.90 11.29 13.61
C ARG A 48 -17.14 10.50 13.17
N GLN A 49 -16.98 9.47 12.33
CA GLN A 49 -18.09 8.66 11.84
C GLN A 49 -18.25 7.35 12.63
N PRO A 50 -19.46 6.75 12.65
CA PRO A 50 -19.64 5.45 13.29
C PRO A 50 -18.74 4.39 12.65
N TRP A 51 -18.16 3.54 13.51
CA TRP A 51 -17.24 2.50 13.08
C TRP A 51 -17.97 1.48 12.22
N SER A 52 -17.46 1.27 11.01
CA SER A 52 -17.95 0.26 10.06
C SER A 52 -16.81 -0.71 9.71
N LEU A 53 -17.13 -1.88 9.17
CA LEU A 53 -16.11 -2.83 8.69
C LEU A 53 -15.14 -2.19 7.68
N PHE A 54 -15.65 -1.29 6.82
CA PHE A 54 -14.82 -0.54 5.88
C PHE A 54 -13.89 0.46 6.58
N THR A 55 -14.30 1.02 7.73
CA THR A 55 -13.44 1.87 8.55
C THR A 55 -12.29 1.06 9.16
N VAL A 56 -12.58 -0.12 9.71
CA VAL A 56 -11.55 -1.00 10.28
C VAL A 56 -10.56 -1.45 9.19
N LEU A 57 -11.07 -1.87 8.03
CA LEU A 57 -10.24 -2.28 6.88
C LEU A 57 -9.37 -1.13 6.36
N TYR A 58 -9.91 0.09 6.35
CA TYR A 58 -9.16 1.28 5.96
C TYR A 58 -8.02 1.57 6.95
N LEU A 59 -8.33 1.58 8.25
CA LEU A 59 -7.34 1.81 9.31
C LEU A 59 -6.28 0.70 9.29
N SER A 60 -6.67 -0.57 9.13
CA SER A 60 -5.72 -1.68 9.08
C SER A 60 -4.73 -1.52 7.93
N VAL A 61 -5.21 -1.28 6.69
CA VAL A 61 -4.30 -1.08 5.53
C VAL A 61 -3.39 0.12 5.74
N ARG A 62 -3.91 1.20 6.31
CA ARG A 62 -3.16 2.46 6.47
C ARG A 62 -2.07 2.36 7.54
N TYR A 63 -2.40 1.89 8.74
CA TYR A 63 -1.45 1.82 9.85
C TYR A 63 -0.52 0.60 9.75
N LEU A 64 -0.99 -0.55 9.24
CA LEU A 64 -0.12 -1.69 8.94
C LEU A 64 0.84 -1.37 7.80
N GLY A 65 0.36 -0.62 6.80
CA GLY A 65 1.22 0.00 5.82
C GLY A 65 2.32 0.79 6.52
N ILE A 66 2.01 1.82 7.31
CA ILE A 66 3.06 2.69 7.90
C ILE A 66 4.07 1.86 8.69
N SER A 67 3.59 0.84 9.39
CA SER A 67 4.43 -0.14 10.08
C SER A 67 5.36 -0.88 9.12
N TYR A 68 4.86 -1.35 7.97
CA TYR A 68 5.65 -1.98 6.91
C TYR A 68 6.74 -1.06 6.36
N ALA A 69 6.43 0.20 6.04
CA ALA A 69 7.43 1.15 5.52
C ALA A 69 8.55 1.42 6.56
N VAL A 70 8.18 1.57 7.84
CA VAL A 70 9.14 1.76 8.93
C VAL A 70 9.99 0.51 9.13
N ILE A 71 9.40 -0.69 9.10
CA ILE A 71 10.13 -1.94 9.24
C ILE A 71 11.08 -2.14 8.06
N ASN A 72 10.64 -1.94 6.82
CA ASN A 72 11.49 -2.04 5.63
C ASN A 72 12.66 -1.03 5.69
N MET A 73 12.40 0.20 6.17
CA MET A 73 13.46 1.18 6.42
C MET A 73 14.44 0.69 7.50
N LEU A 74 13.96 0.07 8.59
CA LEU A 74 14.81 -0.48 9.64
C LEU A 74 15.63 -1.67 9.12
N SER A 75 15.01 -2.62 8.40
CA SER A 75 15.63 -3.80 7.78
C SER A 75 16.78 -3.40 6.85
N THR A 76 16.57 -2.40 5.99
CA THR A 76 17.60 -1.89 5.07
C THR A 76 18.66 -1.04 5.75
N CYS A 77 18.33 -0.38 6.87
CA CYS A 77 19.27 0.39 7.68
C CYS A 77 20.17 -0.46 8.59
N VAL A 78 19.79 -1.69 8.97
CA VAL A 78 20.71 -2.59 9.70
C VAL A 78 21.90 -2.99 8.82
N SER A 79 21.71 -2.99 7.49
CA SER A 79 22.75 -3.31 6.50
C SER A 79 23.68 -2.14 6.18
N SER A 80 23.34 -0.89 6.54
CA SER A 80 24.07 0.30 6.06
C SER A 80 24.04 1.46 7.06
N TYR A 81 25.18 2.15 7.21
CA TYR A 81 25.44 3.29 8.12
C TYR A 81 24.46 4.50 8.02
N THR A 82 23.39 4.40 7.25
CA THR A 82 22.40 5.44 6.94
C THR A 82 21.54 5.85 8.14
N LEU A 83 21.27 4.98 9.12
CA LEU A 83 20.56 5.37 10.35
C LEU A 83 21.32 6.46 11.12
N ARG A 84 22.65 6.38 11.13
CA ARG A 84 23.53 7.41 11.68
C ARG A 84 23.32 8.74 10.95
N PHE A 85 23.27 8.74 9.62
CA PHE A 85 23.08 9.95 8.82
C PHE A 85 21.65 10.51 8.88
N PHE A 86 20.61 9.67 8.83
CA PHE A 86 19.21 10.10 8.84
C PHE A 86 18.83 10.66 10.21
N ILE A 87 19.26 10.02 11.30
CA ILE A 87 19.05 10.55 12.64
C ILE A 87 19.94 11.78 12.90
N LEU A 88 21.18 11.82 12.40
CA LEU A 88 21.98 13.05 12.43
C LEU A 88 21.31 14.18 11.64
N ALA A 89 20.64 13.90 10.52
CA ALA A 89 19.89 14.88 9.75
C ALA A 89 18.64 15.38 10.49
N ILE A 90 17.86 14.48 11.12
CA ILE A 90 16.74 14.85 11.99
C ILE A 90 17.22 15.66 13.20
N CYS A 91 18.34 15.26 13.83
CA CYS A 91 18.96 16.01 14.93
C CYS A 91 19.51 17.37 14.48
N SER A 92 20.03 17.46 13.25
CA SER A 92 20.49 18.71 12.64
C SER A 92 19.33 19.66 12.31
N LEU A 93 18.12 19.14 12.11
CA LEU A 93 16.91 19.94 11.93
C LEU A 93 16.31 20.41 13.28
N GLY A 94 16.72 19.81 14.41
CA GLY A 94 16.08 20.01 15.72
C GLY A 94 16.92 20.69 16.81
N SER A 95 18.25 20.82 16.70
CA SER A 95 19.06 21.45 17.76
C SER A 95 20.33 22.13 17.26
N ASN A 96 20.53 23.38 17.71
CA ASN A 96 21.74 24.18 17.44
C ASN A 96 22.90 23.88 18.41
N ASP A 97 22.66 23.12 19.48
CA ASP A 97 23.61 22.99 20.59
C ASP A 97 24.49 21.72 20.50
N LEU A 98 25.79 21.84 20.81
CA LEU A 98 26.78 20.76 20.63
C LEU A 98 26.65 19.65 21.68
N ASN A 99 26.20 19.97 22.89
CA ASN A 99 26.18 19.03 24.01
C ASN A 99 25.03 18.01 23.91
N ASP A 100 23.90 18.40 23.31
CA ASP A 100 22.77 17.50 23.01
C ASP A 100 23.12 16.48 21.93
N ARG A 101 23.95 16.86 20.95
CA ARG A 101 24.42 15.93 19.89
C ARG A 101 25.22 14.74 20.45
N CYS A 102 26.05 14.95 21.47
CA CYS A 102 26.84 13.88 22.10
C CYS A 102 25.99 12.92 22.93
N ARG A 103 24.97 13.43 23.63
CA ARG A 103 24.07 12.60 24.45
C ARG A 103 23.12 11.75 23.58
N VAL A 104 22.62 12.34 22.50
CA VAL A 104 21.84 11.61 21.48
C VAL A 104 22.70 10.56 20.78
N SER A 105 23.98 10.85 20.47
CA SER A 105 24.91 9.88 19.88
C SER A 105 25.14 8.63 20.77
N GLY A 106 25.17 8.79 22.10
CA GLY A 106 25.32 7.66 23.03
C GLY A 106 24.07 6.79 23.11
N ILE A 107 22.89 7.41 23.20
CA ILE A 107 21.59 6.72 23.15
C ILE A 107 21.40 6.04 21.78
N LEU A 108 21.82 6.71 20.69
CA LEU A 108 21.83 6.14 19.36
C LEU A 108 22.76 4.95 19.24
N GLY A 109 23.95 5.00 19.85
CA GLY A 109 24.89 3.88 19.86
C GLY A 109 24.28 2.64 20.50
N HIS A 110 23.50 2.83 21.57
CA HIS A 110 22.74 1.74 22.20
C HIS A 110 21.55 1.24 21.36
N ILE A 111 20.77 2.13 20.73
CA ILE A 111 19.67 1.74 19.84
C ILE A 111 20.20 1.01 18.60
N VAL A 112 21.28 1.50 18.00
CA VAL A 112 21.98 0.85 16.88
C VAL A 112 22.58 -0.49 17.31
N GLY A 113 23.15 -0.57 18.51
CA GLY A 113 23.63 -1.83 19.09
C GLY A 113 22.52 -2.87 19.27
N LEU A 114 21.33 -2.46 19.72
CA LEU A 114 20.15 -3.34 19.86
C LEU A 114 19.57 -3.78 18.51
N ILE A 115 19.73 -2.98 17.45
CA ILE A 115 19.25 -3.29 16.10
C ILE A 115 20.23 -4.19 15.33
N ASN A 116 21.53 -4.12 15.64
CA ASN A 116 22.58 -4.91 14.99
C ASN A 116 22.69 -6.36 15.48
N ASP A 117 21.91 -6.77 16.48
CA ASP A 117 21.84 -8.17 16.87
C ASP A 117 21.07 -8.97 15.81
N CYS A 118 21.60 -10.13 15.39
CA CYS A 118 20.96 -11.03 14.42
C CYS A 118 19.51 -11.42 14.80
N HIS A 119 19.21 -11.42 16.10
CA HIS A 119 17.85 -11.61 16.61
C HIS A 119 16.88 -10.50 16.18
N SER A 120 17.34 -9.25 16.09
CA SER A 120 16.56 -8.10 15.63
C SER A 120 16.29 -8.18 14.13
N CYS A 121 17.25 -8.62 13.30
CA CYS A 121 17.01 -8.86 11.87
C CYS A 121 15.97 -9.97 11.62
N PHE A 122 15.98 -11.03 12.43
CA PHE A 122 14.97 -12.07 12.36
C PHE A 122 13.58 -11.52 12.67
N ILE A 123 13.44 -10.75 13.75
CA ILE A 123 12.16 -10.17 14.16
C ILE A 123 11.64 -9.19 13.09
N LEU A 124 12.52 -8.37 12.50
CA LEU A 124 12.15 -7.42 11.47
C LEU A 124 11.68 -8.12 10.19
N ASN A 125 12.45 -9.09 9.68
CA ASN A 125 12.04 -9.87 8.50
C ASN A 125 10.76 -10.67 8.76
N PHE A 126 10.63 -11.26 9.95
CA PHE A 126 9.41 -11.95 10.36
C PHE A 126 8.22 -10.98 10.32
N ALA A 127 8.33 -9.83 10.97
CA ALA A 127 7.27 -8.84 11.00
C ALA A 127 6.93 -8.34 9.59
N GLU A 128 7.92 -8.04 8.76
CA GLU A 128 7.75 -7.57 7.39
C GLU A 128 6.96 -8.55 6.53
N ASN A 129 7.36 -9.82 6.51
CA ASN A 129 6.68 -10.85 5.72
C ASN A 129 5.23 -11.08 6.18
N TRP A 130 4.99 -11.17 7.49
CA TRP A 130 3.63 -11.37 8.01
C TRP A 130 2.74 -10.14 7.82
N ILE A 131 3.28 -8.93 7.98
CA ILE A 131 2.56 -7.69 7.67
C ILE A 131 2.22 -7.65 6.19
N GLY A 132 3.14 -8.06 5.31
CA GLY A 132 2.90 -8.20 3.88
C GLY A 132 1.68 -9.07 3.58
N VAL A 133 1.62 -10.29 4.12
CA VAL A 133 0.47 -11.20 3.96
C VAL A 133 -0.84 -10.53 4.36
N VAL A 134 -0.87 -9.83 5.50
CA VAL A 134 -2.07 -9.14 5.98
C VAL A 134 -2.46 -7.98 5.05
N ILE A 135 -1.50 -7.19 4.57
CA ILE A 135 -1.74 -6.08 3.65
C ILE A 135 -2.29 -6.59 2.32
N TYR A 136 -1.66 -7.59 1.70
CA TYR A 136 -2.14 -8.14 0.43
C TYR A 136 -3.53 -8.76 0.55
N GLY A 137 -3.81 -9.48 1.64
CA GLY A 137 -5.14 -9.98 1.95
C GLY A 137 -6.17 -8.85 2.07
N ALA A 138 -5.84 -7.78 2.81
CA ALA A 138 -6.72 -6.62 2.96
C ALA A 138 -6.95 -5.88 1.64
N LEU A 139 -5.93 -5.70 0.80
CA LEU A 139 -6.07 -5.15 -0.55
C LEU A 139 -6.96 -6.02 -1.43
N GLY A 140 -6.83 -7.35 -1.32
CA GLY A 140 -7.72 -8.31 -1.96
C GLY A 140 -9.18 -8.14 -1.53
N VAL A 141 -9.43 -7.97 -0.23
CA VAL A 141 -10.78 -7.70 0.29
C VAL A 141 -11.33 -6.37 -0.25
N ILE A 142 -10.51 -5.32 -0.35
CA ILE A 142 -10.90 -4.03 -0.96
C ILE A 142 -11.27 -4.22 -2.43
N LEU A 143 -10.46 -4.95 -3.20
CA LEU A 143 -10.70 -5.27 -4.61
C LEU A 143 -12.03 -5.99 -4.78
N ILE A 144 -12.29 -7.02 -3.98
CA ILE A 144 -13.55 -7.77 -3.99
C ILE A 144 -14.73 -6.86 -3.62
N ALA A 145 -14.61 -6.05 -2.57
CA ALA A 145 -15.68 -5.16 -2.14
C ALA A 145 -16.06 -4.16 -3.24
N ARG A 146 -15.07 -3.62 -3.97
CA ARG A 146 -15.29 -2.74 -5.11
C ARG A 146 -15.92 -3.46 -6.29
N LEU A 147 -15.43 -4.66 -6.61
CA LEU A 147 -15.99 -5.47 -7.69
C LEU A 147 -17.44 -5.88 -7.40
N HIS A 148 -17.74 -6.19 -6.13
CA HIS A 148 -19.10 -6.48 -5.67
C HIS A 148 -20.04 -5.27 -5.77
N ALA A 149 -19.54 -4.06 -5.50
CA ALA A 149 -20.30 -2.83 -5.70
C ALA A 149 -20.62 -2.60 -7.19
N MET A 150 -19.71 -2.96 -8.10
CA MET A 150 -19.94 -2.89 -9.55
C MET A 150 -20.92 -3.97 -10.03
N TYR A 151 -20.87 -5.18 -9.47
CA TYR A 151 -21.68 -6.33 -9.88
C TYR A 151 -23.09 -6.34 -9.25
N GLN A 152 -23.69 -5.19 -8.95
CA GLN A 152 -25.04 -5.06 -8.37
C GLN A 152 -25.38 -6.12 -7.29
N ARG A 153 -24.40 -6.47 -6.44
CA ARG A 153 -24.55 -7.47 -5.36
C ARG A 153 -24.77 -8.94 -5.78
N SER A 154 -24.28 -9.37 -6.94
CA SER A 154 -24.33 -10.80 -7.32
C SER A 154 -23.50 -11.67 -6.37
N ARG A 155 -24.19 -12.51 -5.60
CA ARG A 155 -23.57 -13.36 -4.58
C ARG A 155 -22.69 -14.47 -5.18
N LYS A 156 -23.00 -14.95 -6.39
CA LYS A 156 -22.27 -16.07 -7.01
C LYS A 156 -20.83 -15.68 -7.35
N VAL A 157 -20.65 -14.52 -7.99
CA VAL A 157 -19.32 -13.99 -8.36
C VAL A 157 -18.54 -13.61 -7.11
N LEU A 158 -19.21 -13.03 -6.10
CA LEU A 158 -18.58 -12.71 -4.82
C LEU A 158 -18.01 -13.95 -4.12
N ILE A 159 -18.80 -15.03 -4.01
CA ILE A 159 -18.36 -16.27 -3.36
C ILE A 159 -17.18 -16.88 -4.12
N PHE A 160 -17.27 -16.96 -5.45
CA PHE A 160 -16.18 -17.45 -6.30
C PHE A 160 -14.87 -16.67 -6.05
N LEU A 161 -14.97 -15.34 -6.01
CA LEU A 161 -13.83 -14.48 -5.77
C LEU A 161 -13.25 -14.65 -4.35
N ILE A 162 -14.09 -14.70 -3.33
CA ILE A 162 -13.63 -14.89 -1.94
C ILE A 162 -12.91 -16.23 -1.79
N VAL A 163 -13.43 -17.30 -2.38
CA VAL A 163 -12.82 -18.64 -2.31
C VAL A 163 -11.41 -18.64 -2.89
N ILE A 164 -11.21 -18.01 -4.05
CA ILE A 164 -9.87 -17.95 -4.67
C ILE A 164 -8.94 -17.05 -3.86
N LEU A 165 -9.41 -15.88 -3.39
CA LEU A 165 -8.59 -15.01 -2.54
C LEU A 165 -8.10 -15.73 -1.28
N LEU A 166 -8.99 -16.47 -0.61
CA LEU A 166 -8.63 -17.26 0.57
C LEU A 166 -7.62 -18.34 0.23
N ALA A 167 -7.79 -19.04 -0.89
CA ALA A 167 -6.83 -20.07 -1.32
C ALA A 167 -5.43 -19.48 -1.56
N VAL A 168 -5.34 -18.33 -2.24
CA VAL A 168 -4.07 -17.61 -2.48
C VAL A 168 -3.45 -17.15 -1.16
N ASN A 169 -4.22 -16.50 -0.28
CA ASN A 169 -3.68 -16.01 1.00
C ASN A 169 -3.23 -17.13 1.94
N ILE A 170 -3.93 -18.27 1.96
CA ILE A 170 -3.51 -19.44 2.74
C ILE A 170 -2.20 -19.99 2.18
N PHE A 171 -2.09 -20.10 0.86
CA PHE A 171 -0.86 -20.53 0.20
C PHE A 171 0.31 -19.60 0.56
N ASP A 172 0.12 -18.29 0.45
CA ASP A 172 1.15 -17.29 0.77
C ASP A 172 1.58 -17.38 2.25
N GLY A 173 0.63 -17.50 3.18
CA GLY A 173 0.92 -17.67 4.60
C GLY A 173 1.69 -18.96 4.92
N VAL A 174 1.37 -20.06 4.23
CA VAL A 174 2.10 -21.34 4.38
C VAL A 174 3.52 -21.21 3.84
N VAL A 175 3.69 -20.58 2.66
CA VAL A 175 5.01 -20.36 2.07
C VAL A 175 5.88 -19.51 3.00
N VAL A 176 5.36 -18.38 3.49
CA VAL A 176 6.06 -17.51 4.44
C VAL A 176 6.45 -18.28 5.71
N ALA A 177 5.54 -19.08 6.26
CA ALA A 177 5.82 -19.89 7.45
C ALA A 177 6.94 -20.94 7.21
N ILE A 178 7.01 -21.51 6.01
CA ILE A 178 8.08 -22.45 5.62
C ILE A 178 9.40 -21.69 5.46
N SER A 179 9.41 -20.56 4.76
CA SER A 179 10.61 -19.74 4.55
C SER A 179 11.21 -19.26 5.86
N VAL A 180 10.39 -18.75 6.80
CA VAL A 180 10.85 -18.34 8.13
C VAL A 180 11.48 -19.51 8.91
N ARG A 181 10.96 -20.73 8.75
CA ARG A 181 11.47 -21.93 9.45
C ARG A 181 12.75 -22.49 8.86
N LYS A 182 12.92 -22.40 7.53
CA LYS A 182 14.06 -22.99 6.82
C LYS A 182 15.31 -22.13 6.86
N ASN A 183 15.17 -20.83 7.09
CA ASN A 183 16.32 -19.95 7.19
C ASN A 183 17.12 -20.23 8.47
N SER A 184 18.17 -21.03 8.35
CA SER A 184 19.27 -21.09 9.31
C SER A 184 20.20 -19.91 9.02
N TRP A 185 20.03 -18.82 9.75
CA TRP A 185 20.73 -17.56 9.51
C TRP A 185 22.21 -17.69 9.88
N GLU A 186 23.08 -17.66 8.88
CA GLU A 186 24.49 -17.36 9.08
C GLU A 186 24.68 -15.85 8.95
N GLU A 187 25.23 -15.22 9.99
CA GLU A 187 25.60 -13.82 9.94
C GLU A 187 26.77 -13.64 8.97
N LEU A 188 26.51 -13.03 7.82
CA LEU A 188 27.56 -12.67 6.88
C LEU A 188 27.98 -11.22 7.15
N ILE A 189 29.19 -11.04 7.68
CA ILE A 189 29.78 -9.72 7.91
C ILE A 189 30.67 -9.39 6.71
N LEU A 190 30.15 -8.58 5.79
CA LEU A 190 30.88 -8.08 4.63
C LEU A 190 31.55 -6.75 5.00
N SER A 191 32.88 -6.71 5.11
CA SER A 191 33.64 -5.48 5.35
C SER A 191 33.07 -4.60 6.49
N GLY A 192 32.68 -5.23 7.61
CA GLY A 192 32.08 -4.54 8.76
C GLY A 192 30.59 -4.18 8.64
N THR A 193 29.91 -4.62 7.59
CA THR A 193 28.44 -4.56 7.45
C THR A 193 27.83 -5.94 7.68
N SER A 194 26.95 -6.07 8.67
CA SER A 194 26.17 -7.29 8.91
C SER A 194 25.04 -7.37 7.89
N GLN A 195 25.11 -8.36 6.99
CA GLN A 195 24.05 -8.63 6.02
C GLN A 195 23.39 -9.97 6.33
N CYS A 196 22.06 -9.98 6.28
CA CYS A 196 21.27 -11.20 6.32
C CYS A 196 20.97 -11.60 4.87
N THR A 197 21.69 -12.58 4.35
CA THR A 197 21.43 -13.10 2.99
C THR A 197 20.42 -14.24 3.06
N VAL A 198 19.34 -14.13 2.30
CA VAL A 198 18.32 -15.17 2.17
C VAL A 198 18.80 -16.24 1.16
N GLY A 199 18.53 -17.52 1.44
CA GLY A 199 18.94 -18.63 0.58
C GLY A 199 18.19 -18.69 -0.76
N PHE A 200 18.80 -19.32 -1.78
CA PHE A 200 18.22 -19.45 -3.13
C PHE A 200 16.87 -20.19 -3.18
N ASP A 201 16.62 -21.13 -2.26
CA ASP A 201 15.35 -21.88 -2.21
C ASP A 201 14.15 -20.99 -1.89
N ASP A 202 14.37 -19.90 -1.16
CA ASP A 202 13.31 -18.94 -0.82
C ASP A 202 12.93 -18.06 -2.01
N LEU A 203 13.87 -17.78 -2.92
CA LEU A 203 13.61 -16.99 -4.12
C LEU A 203 12.56 -17.68 -5.01
N PHE A 204 12.65 -19.01 -5.17
CA PHE A 204 11.69 -19.78 -5.96
C PHE A 204 10.30 -19.81 -5.30
N LEU A 205 10.24 -20.01 -3.98
CA LEU A 205 8.98 -19.98 -3.23
C LEU A 205 8.32 -18.61 -3.29
N HIS A 206 9.11 -17.54 -3.16
CA HIS A 206 8.65 -16.17 -3.29
C HIS A 206 8.08 -15.91 -4.69
N SER A 207 8.73 -16.40 -5.76
CA SER A 207 8.20 -16.32 -7.12
C SER A 207 6.78 -16.84 -7.26
N MET A 208 6.52 -18.02 -6.70
CA MET A 208 5.23 -18.68 -6.80
C MET A 208 4.12 -17.82 -6.17
N THR A 209 4.39 -17.21 -5.01
CA THR A 209 3.44 -16.31 -4.34
C THR A 209 3.07 -15.09 -5.19
N TRP A 210 4.05 -14.46 -5.85
CA TRP A 210 3.79 -13.34 -6.76
C TRP A 210 3.01 -13.74 -8.00
N ILE A 211 3.29 -14.92 -8.58
CA ILE A 211 2.56 -15.45 -9.74
C ILE A 211 1.09 -15.69 -9.40
N PHE A 212 0.79 -16.36 -8.28
CA PHE A 212 -0.59 -16.61 -7.89
C PHE A 212 -1.36 -15.32 -7.60
N THR A 213 -0.72 -14.37 -6.94
CA THR A 213 -1.29 -13.04 -6.69
C THR A 213 -1.56 -12.30 -8.00
N ALA A 214 -0.62 -12.29 -8.94
CA ALA A 214 -0.80 -11.64 -10.24
C ALA A 214 -1.94 -12.28 -11.06
N ILE A 215 -2.03 -13.61 -11.10
CA ILE A 215 -3.12 -14.33 -11.78
C ILE A 215 -4.47 -13.91 -11.18
N TRP A 216 -4.56 -13.87 -9.86
CA TRP A 216 -5.77 -13.46 -9.15
C TRP A 216 -6.19 -12.02 -9.49
N GLU A 217 -5.23 -11.10 -9.58
CA GLU A 217 -5.50 -9.71 -9.90
C GLU A 217 -5.89 -9.49 -11.36
N VAL A 218 -5.28 -10.22 -12.28
CA VAL A 218 -5.68 -10.24 -13.69
C VAL A 218 -7.11 -10.75 -13.83
N LEU A 219 -7.48 -11.83 -13.11
CA LEU A 219 -8.86 -12.31 -13.07
C LEU A 219 -9.81 -11.21 -12.56
N ALA A 220 -9.46 -10.53 -11.46
CA ALA A 220 -10.25 -9.42 -10.94
C ALA A 220 -10.41 -8.28 -11.95
N LEU A 221 -9.34 -7.90 -12.66
CA LEU A 221 -9.38 -6.88 -13.71
C LEU A 221 -10.28 -7.31 -14.88
N ILE A 222 -10.19 -8.57 -15.33
CA ILE A 222 -11.04 -9.10 -16.42
C ILE A 222 -12.52 -8.99 -16.03
N PHE A 223 -12.90 -9.41 -14.81
CA PHE A 223 -14.27 -9.26 -14.33
C PHE A 223 -14.70 -7.80 -14.27
N ALA A 224 -13.81 -6.92 -13.81
CA ALA A 224 -14.08 -5.50 -13.69
C ALA A 224 -14.32 -4.84 -15.06
N VAL A 225 -13.49 -5.16 -16.06
CA VAL A 225 -13.63 -4.71 -17.45
C VAL A 225 -14.90 -5.26 -18.08
N TRP A 226 -15.21 -6.55 -17.89
CA TRP A 226 -16.42 -7.15 -18.42
C TRP A 226 -17.68 -6.43 -17.94
N VAL A 227 -17.76 -6.15 -16.63
CA VAL A 227 -18.88 -5.40 -16.07
C VAL A 227 -18.96 -3.98 -16.63
N ALA A 228 -17.82 -3.29 -16.72
CA ALA A 228 -17.77 -1.95 -17.29
C ALA A 228 -18.33 -1.96 -18.73
N VAL A 229 -17.83 -2.85 -19.59
CA VAL A 229 -18.28 -2.98 -20.98
C VAL A 229 -19.76 -3.33 -21.08
N LYS A 230 -20.24 -4.30 -20.29
CA LYS A 230 -21.65 -4.69 -20.25
C LYS A 230 -22.53 -3.49 -19.87
N HIS A 231 -22.13 -2.74 -18.84
CA HIS A 231 -22.89 -1.60 -18.37
C HIS A 231 -22.91 -0.46 -19.39
N PHE A 232 -21.78 -0.17 -20.06
CA PHE A 232 -21.74 0.80 -21.15
C PHE A 232 -22.61 0.39 -22.34
N TYR A 233 -22.68 -0.90 -22.66
CA TYR A 233 -23.54 -1.42 -23.72
C TYR A 233 -25.03 -1.22 -23.38
N GLU A 234 -25.45 -1.58 -22.16
CA GLU A 234 -26.82 -1.39 -21.67
C GLU A 234 -27.20 0.11 -21.58
N LEU A 235 -26.27 0.96 -21.14
CA LEU A 235 -26.44 2.42 -21.09
C LEU A 235 -26.55 3.06 -22.48
N ARG A 236 -25.89 2.48 -23.50
CA ARG A 236 -26.05 2.93 -24.89
C ARG A 236 -27.46 2.63 -25.41
N GLN A 237 -28.11 1.59 -24.89
CA GLN A 237 -29.42 1.14 -25.33
C GLN A 237 -30.59 1.90 -24.66
N HIS A 238 -30.39 2.47 -23.46
CA HIS A 238 -31.40 3.25 -22.73
C HIS A 238 -30.96 4.71 -22.53
N SER A 239 -31.37 5.61 -23.42
CA SER A 239 -30.86 6.99 -23.54
C SER A 239 -31.41 8.03 -22.54
N ALA A 240 -32.25 7.66 -21.57
CA ALA A 240 -33.13 8.63 -20.89
C ALA A 240 -32.71 9.12 -19.49
N ARG A 241 -31.45 8.96 -19.02
CA ARG A 241 -31.07 9.42 -17.66
C ARG A 241 -29.64 9.98 -17.55
N GLY A 242 -29.43 11.18 -18.08
CA GLY A 242 -28.12 11.84 -18.19
C GLY A 242 -27.38 12.09 -16.87
N LEU A 243 -28.05 12.55 -15.81
CA LEU A 243 -27.34 12.97 -14.58
C LEU A 243 -26.79 11.78 -13.76
N ILE A 244 -27.54 10.69 -13.68
CA ILE A 244 -27.13 9.46 -12.98
C ILE A 244 -26.02 8.76 -13.77
N LYS A 245 -26.08 8.81 -15.10
CA LYS A 245 -25.06 8.25 -16.00
C LYS A 245 -23.67 8.81 -15.76
N ASP A 246 -23.54 10.11 -15.54
CA ASP A 246 -22.22 10.77 -15.41
C ASP A 246 -21.53 10.40 -14.08
N THR A 247 -22.28 10.32 -12.98
CA THR A 247 -21.73 9.96 -11.66
C THR A 247 -21.22 8.52 -11.64
N PHE A 248 -22.01 7.57 -12.15
CA PHE A 248 -21.59 6.17 -12.24
C PHE A 248 -20.42 5.99 -13.20
N THR A 249 -20.37 6.75 -14.30
CA THR A 249 -19.25 6.73 -15.25
C THR A 249 -17.95 7.18 -14.60
N VAL A 250 -17.97 8.27 -13.81
CA VAL A 250 -16.80 8.75 -13.08
C VAL A 250 -16.34 7.71 -12.05
N LEU A 251 -17.27 7.15 -11.26
CA LEU A 251 -16.95 6.13 -10.25
C LEU A 251 -16.33 4.87 -10.87
N MET A 252 -16.90 4.38 -11.97
CA MET A 252 -16.37 3.24 -12.71
C MET A 252 -14.97 3.50 -13.25
N LYS A 253 -14.71 4.71 -13.79
CA LYS A 253 -13.38 5.10 -14.27
C LYS A 253 -12.35 5.06 -13.14
N THR A 254 -12.69 5.56 -11.95
CA THR A 254 -11.76 5.53 -10.82
C THR A 254 -11.48 4.11 -10.33
N HIS A 255 -12.49 3.24 -10.32
CA HIS A 255 -12.29 1.83 -10.02
C HIS A 255 -11.41 1.14 -11.06
N MET A 256 -11.64 1.35 -12.37
CA MET A 256 -10.81 0.77 -13.44
C MET A 256 -9.35 1.18 -13.32
N VAL A 257 -9.06 2.46 -13.10
CA VAL A 257 -7.68 2.96 -12.91
C VAL A 257 -7.01 2.25 -11.75
N TYR A 258 -7.73 2.00 -10.65
CA TYR A 258 -7.21 1.23 -9.53
C TYR A 258 -6.84 -0.21 -9.92
N PHE A 259 -7.76 -0.97 -10.55
CA PHE A 259 -7.46 -2.34 -10.98
C PHE A 259 -6.28 -2.40 -11.96
N THR A 260 -6.24 -1.47 -12.92
CA THR A 260 -5.14 -1.39 -13.88
C THR A 260 -3.81 -1.07 -13.20
N SER A 261 -3.78 -0.11 -12.27
CA SER A 261 -2.56 0.23 -11.53
C SER A 261 -2.01 -0.96 -10.73
N VAL A 262 -2.89 -1.74 -10.10
CA VAL A 262 -2.52 -2.93 -9.33
C VAL A 262 -1.90 -3.99 -10.23
N VAL A 263 -2.54 -4.30 -11.37
CA VAL A 263 -2.00 -5.28 -12.33
C VAL A 263 -0.67 -4.81 -12.94
N ILE A 264 -0.53 -3.52 -13.24
CA ILE A 264 0.74 -2.97 -13.74
C ILE A 264 1.87 -3.24 -12.75
N VAL A 265 1.68 -2.92 -11.47
CA VAL A 265 2.72 -3.17 -10.45
C VAL A 265 3.06 -4.66 -10.35
N SER A 266 2.05 -5.55 -10.37
CA SER A 266 2.29 -7.00 -10.39
C SER A 266 3.04 -7.48 -11.63
N CYS A 267 2.87 -6.84 -12.79
CA CYS A 267 3.68 -7.13 -13.98
C CYS A 267 5.14 -6.69 -13.80
N PHE A 268 5.39 -5.58 -13.10
CA PHE A 268 6.75 -5.17 -12.73
C PHE A 268 7.39 -6.19 -11.76
N ASP A 269 6.64 -6.69 -10.78
CA ASP A 269 7.10 -7.73 -9.84
C ASP A 269 7.53 -9.02 -10.58
N LEU A 270 6.70 -9.47 -11.52
CA LEU A 270 7.05 -10.61 -12.38
C LEU A 270 8.28 -10.33 -13.25
N GLY A 271 8.38 -9.13 -13.83
CA GLY A 271 9.52 -8.71 -14.65
C GLY A 271 10.85 -8.70 -13.87
N TYR A 272 10.82 -8.25 -12.61
CA TYR A 272 11.98 -8.33 -11.71
C TYR A 272 12.40 -9.78 -11.48
N PHE A 273 11.42 -10.66 -11.25
CA PHE A 273 11.73 -12.06 -11.00
C PHE A 273 12.36 -12.75 -12.22
N PHE A 274 11.77 -12.57 -13.40
CA PHE A 274 12.30 -13.13 -14.65
C PHE A 274 13.70 -12.58 -14.97
N SER A 275 13.96 -11.30 -14.70
CA SER A 275 15.28 -10.70 -14.91
C SER A 275 16.31 -11.22 -13.89
N THR A 276 15.94 -11.38 -12.62
CA THR A 276 16.83 -11.94 -11.59
C THR A 276 17.27 -13.37 -11.90
N MET A 277 16.43 -14.17 -12.57
CA MET A 277 16.81 -15.52 -13.02
C MET A 277 17.70 -15.55 -14.27
N SER A 278 17.73 -14.47 -15.06
CA SER A 278 18.36 -14.45 -16.39
C SER A 278 19.57 -13.51 -16.53
N ALA A 279 19.75 -12.55 -15.61
CA ALA A 279 20.76 -11.50 -15.73
C ALA A 279 21.67 -11.41 -14.50
N ASP A 280 22.86 -10.84 -14.70
CA ASP A 280 23.74 -10.41 -13.60
C ASP A 280 23.02 -9.37 -12.74
N THR A 281 22.76 -9.71 -11.49
CA THR A 281 22.09 -8.86 -10.48
C THR A 281 22.89 -7.59 -10.14
N THR A 282 24.12 -7.48 -10.63
CA THR A 282 25.05 -6.36 -10.40
C THR A 282 24.91 -5.24 -11.43
N ALA A 283 24.17 -5.44 -12.52
CA ALA A 283 23.98 -4.42 -13.55
C ALA A 283 23.19 -3.21 -12.99
N LEU A 284 23.68 -1.99 -13.27
CA LEU A 284 23.05 -0.74 -12.81
C LEU A 284 21.57 -0.63 -13.21
N GLY A 285 21.20 -1.14 -14.40
CA GLY A 285 19.82 -1.15 -14.86
C GLY A 285 18.89 -1.97 -13.97
N THR A 286 19.33 -3.15 -13.55
CA THR A 286 18.57 -4.05 -12.64
C THR A 286 18.39 -3.42 -11.26
N GLN A 287 19.41 -2.70 -10.77
CA GLN A 287 19.36 -2.02 -9.48
C GLN A 287 18.37 -0.84 -9.48
N ILE A 288 18.36 -0.03 -10.55
CA ILE A 288 17.39 1.06 -10.70
C ILE A 288 15.97 0.50 -10.84
N TYR A 289 15.80 -0.60 -11.59
CA TYR A 289 14.52 -1.26 -11.74
C TYR A 289 13.96 -1.74 -10.39
N PHE A 290 14.79 -2.37 -9.57
CA PHE A 290 14.43 -2.81 -8.22
C PHE A 290 14.03 -1.63 -7.32
N GLY A 291 14.81 -0.56 -7.31
CA GLY A 291 14.48 0.64 -6.52
C GLY A 291 13.17 1.32 -6.94
N LEU A 292 12.87 1.37 -8.24
CA LEU A 292 11.59 1.88 -8.73
C LEU A 292 10.42 0.97 -8.34
N LEU A 293 10.65 -0.34 -8.37
CA LEU A 293 9.67 -1.34 -7.98
C LEU A 293 9.30 -1.23 -6.49
N ASP A 294 10.28 -1.03 -5.60
CA ASP A 294 10.03 -0.76 -4.18
C ASP A 294 9.09 0.45 -4.00
N ILE A 295 9.34 1.54 -4.73
CA ILE A 295 8.47 2.73 -4.68
C ILE A 295 7.06 2.38 -5.16
N PHE A 296 6.92 1.63 -6.25
CA PHE A 296 5.60 1.24 -6.77
C PHE A 296 4.84 0.32 -5.82
N GLN A 297 5.51 -0.60 -5.15
CA GLN A 297 4.91 -1.46 -4.12
C GLN A 297 4.39 -0.62 -2.96
N LEU A 298 5.19 0.33 -2.46
CA LEU A 298 4.71 1.27 -1.46
C LEU A 298 3.49 2.05 -2.01
N VAL A 299 3.59 2.73 -3.14
CA VAL A 299 2.44 3.49 -3.68
C VAL A 299 1.17 2.64 -3.81
N ARG A 300 1.30 1.37 -4.23
CA ARG A 300 0.19 0.40 -4.27
C ARG A 300 -0.42 0.11 -2.91
N MET A 301 0.39 -0.18 -1.90
CA MET A 301 -0.10 -0.48 -0.55
C MET A 301 -0.71 0.74 0.15
N PHE A 302 -0.10 1.91 -0.01
CA PHE A 302 -0.37 3.08 0.84
C PHE A 302 -1.29 4.13 0.22
N VAL A 303 -1.15 4.38 -1.07
CA VAL A 303 -1.74 5.57 -1.70
C VAL A 303 -3.03 5.20 -2.43
N LEU A 304 -2.99 4.12 -3.21
CA LEU A 304 -4.08 3.76 -4.13
C LEU A 304 -5.36 3.29 -3.42
N GLY A 305 -5.24 2.49 -2.36
CA GLY A 305 -6.38 2.00 -1.58
C GLY A 305 -7.07 3.12 -0.78
N PRO A 306 -6.35 3.74 0.19
CA PRO A 306 -6.87 4.78 1.07
C PRO A 306 -7.42 6.03 0.35
N ARG A 307 -6.70 6.60 -0.63
CA ARG A 307 -7.15 7.83 -1.31
C ARG A 307 -8.46 7.65 -2.05
N LEU A 308 -8.68 6.48 -2.66
CA LEU A 308 -9.93 6.20 -3.35
C LEU A 308 -11.09 6.01 -2.37
N ILE A 309 -10.87 5.43 -1.19
CA ILE A 309 -11.92 5.36 -0.14
C ILE A 309 -12.28 6.76 0.37
N LEU A 310 -11.27 7.60 0.64
CA LEU A 310 -11.48 8.98 1.07
C LEU A 310 -12.24 9.77 0.01
N GLY A 311 -11.85 9.68 -1.27
CA GLY A 311 -12.53 10.38 -2.37
C GLY A 311 -14.00 9.99 -2.52
N VAL A 312 -14.34 8.71 -2.32
CA VAL A 312 -15.75 8.27 -2.34
C VAL A 312 -16.53 8.81 -1.13
N ARG A 313 -15.93 8.83 0.06
CA ARG A 313 -16.58 9.40 1.27
C ARG A 313 -16.77 10.91 1.15
N GLU A 314 -15.77 11.61 0.64
CA GLU A 314 -15.84 13.05 0.39
C GLU A 314 -16.93 13.38 -0.63
N TYR A 315 -16.99 12.63 -1.74
CA TYR A 315 -18.04 12.78 -2.74
C TYR A 315 -19.43 12.56 -2.13
N LYS A 316 -19.59 11.51 -1.31
CA LYS A 316 -20.86 11.24 -0.61
C LYS A 316 -21.22 12.37 0.37
N ALA A 317 -20.26 12.89 1.12
CA ALA A 317 -20.47 14.00 2.04
C ALA A 317 -20.92 15.27 1.30
N LYS A 318 -20.27 15.60 0.17
CA LYS A 318 -20.67 16.73 -0.70
C LYS A 318 -22.07 16.55 -1.29
N LEU A 319 -22.41 15.33 -1.72
CA LEU A 319 -23.74 15.02 -2.24
C LEU A 319 -24.84 15.21 -1.18
N VAL A 320 -24.60 14.74 0.05
CA VAL A 320 -25.54 14.91 1.17
C VAL A 320 -25.68 16.39 1.52
N ALA A 321 -24.57 17.12 1.65
CA ALA A 321 -24.60 18.56 1.92
C ALA A 321 -25.38 19.34 0.83
N GLY A 322 -25.14 19.04 -0.44
CA GLY A 322 -25.89 19.64 -1.55
C GLY A 322 -27.39 19.31 -1.52
N SER A 323 -27.76 18.09 -1.14
CA SER A 323 -29.17 17.70 -1.04
C SER A 323 -29.92 18.48 0.05
N HIS A 324 -29.28 18.77 1.19
CA HIS A 324 -29.87 19.57 2.26
C HIS A 324 -30.03 21.04 1.85
N VAL A 325 -29.08 21.59 1.08
CA VAL A 325 -29.19 22.96 0.54
C VAL A 325 -30.33 23.05 -0.48
N VAL A 326 -30.46 22.08 -1.39
CA VAL A 326 -31.56 22.03 -2.37
C VAL A 326 -32.91 21.86 -1.67
N THR A 327 -32.99 20.96 -0.68
CA THR A 327 -34.23 20.74 0.10
C THR A 327 -34.60 21.98 0.92
N GLY A 328 -33.62 22.68 1.47
CA GLY A 328 -33.80 23.97 2.16
C GLY A 328 -34.33 25.06 1.24
N MET A 329 -33.74 25.24 0.06
CA MET A 329 -34.22 26.19 -0.95
C MET A 329 -35.63 25.87 -1.45
N THR A 330 -35.98 24.58 -1.62
CA THR A 330 -37.36 24.21 -1.98
C THR A 330 -38.36 24.43 -0.85
N SER A 331 -37.97 24.32 0.41
CA SER A 331 -38.86 24.62 1.54
C SER A 331 -39.12 26.13 1.67
N ILE A 332 -38.10 26.96 1.46
CA ILE A 332 -38.21 28.43 1.48
C ILE A 332 -39.08 28.92 0.31
N ALA A 333 -38.93 28.34 -0.88
CA ALA A 333 -39.76 28.68 -2.04
C ALA A 333 -41.22 28.20 -1.92
N PHE A 334 -41.51 27.22 -1.06
CA PHE A 334 -42.88 26.77 -0.77
C PHE A 334 -43.55 27.64 0.30
N GLU A 335 -42.79 28.15 1.27
CA GLU A 335 -43.29 29.05 2.31
C GLU A 335 -43.63 30.45 1.74
N GLU A 336 -42.88 30.92 0.74
CA GLU A 336 -43.14 32.20 0.06
C GLU A 336 -44.37 32.18 -0.86
N ARG A 337 -44.92 31.01 -1.22
CA ARG A 337 -46.16 30.88 -2.04
C ARG A 337 -47.44 30.60 -1.25
N VAL A 338 -47.38 30.53 0.08
CA VAL A 338 -48.55 30.23 0.94
C VAL A 338 -49.11 31.48 1.65
N HIS A 339 -48.58 32.67 1.39
CA HIS A 339 -49.21 33.93 1.79
C HIS A 339 -49.59 34.76 0.57
N VAL A 340 -50.81 35.31 0.59
CA VAL A 340 -51.59 35.96 -0.49
C VAL A 340 -52.43 34.93 -1.27
N SER A 341 -53.70 34.69 -0.95
CA SER A 341 -54.78 35.68 -0.84
C SER A 341 -55.98 35.11 -0.08
N THR A 342 -56.56 35.91 0.82
CA THR A 342 -57.99 35.83 1.11
C THR A 342 -58.47 37.26 1.33
N SER A 343 -58.82 37.92 0.23
CA SER A 343 -59.76 39.03 0.27
C SER A 343 -61.16 38.46 0.37
N SER A 344 -61.93 38.89 1.36
CA SER A 344 -63.39 38.99 1.20
C SER A 344 -63.89 40.13 2.06
N SER A 345 -64.18 41.24 1.40
CA SER A 345 -65.17 42.22 1.81
C SER A 345 -66.56 41.59 1.79
N VAL A 346 -67.26 41.62 2.93
CA VAL A 346 -68.65 42.11 3.05
C VAL A 346 -68.74 42.83 4.38
#